data_AF-A0A5S9PTE6-F1
#
_entry.id   AF-A0A5S9PTE6-F1
#
_cell.length_a   1.000
_cell.length_b   1.000
_cell.length_c   1.000
_cell.angle_alpha   90.00
_cell.angle_beta   90.00
_cell.angle_gamma   90.00
#
_symmetry.space_group_name_H-M   'P 1'
#
loop_
_entity.id
_entity.type
_entity.pdbx_description
1 polymer ?
#
loop_
_entity_poly.entity_id
_entity_poly.type
_entity_poly.pdbx_seq_one_letter_code
_entity_poly.pdbx_strand_id
1 'polypeptide(L)'
;MSSFPNVARQQPAPRAPGHWCARPEPLPLASSGHVKEKRWQILRGAREVFLSSGFDGASMGEIARVAGVSKGTLYVYFASKEELFAALVTEECKRTAEACFDLDPDADVREALTATGHSYIRAMLEPGVARKIECHFAKDQMSALEAVY
;
A
#
# COMPACT_ATOMS: atom_id res chain seq x y z
N MET A 1 9.34 38.33 -66.44
CA MET A 1 9.51 37.18 -65.52
C MET A 1 10.04 37.71 -64.20
N SER A 2 9.09 38.16 -63.39
CA SER A 2 9.12 38.57 -61.98
C SER A 2 9.81 37.49 -61.12
N SER A 3 10.35 37.68 -59.92
CA SER A 3 10.64 38.81 -59.04
C SER A 3 11.31 38.15 -57.82
N PHE A 4 12.51 38.56 -57.41
CA PHE A 4 13.01 38.31 -56.05
C PHE A 4 12.39 39.36 -55.09
N PRO A 5 12.50 39.28 -53.75
CA PRO A 5 12.86 38.18 -52.83
C PRO A 5 11.83 38.04 -51.67
N ASN A 6 11.89 37.00 -50.82
CA ASN A 6 11.34 37.13 -49.45
C ASN A 6 11.99 36.18 -48.43
N VAL A 7 12.89 36.75 -47.62
CA VAL A 7 13.25 36.26 -46.30
C VAL A 7 12.11 36.61 -45.36
N ALA A 8 11.30 35.62 -44.97
CA ALA A 8 10.32 35.80 -43.92
C ALA A 8 10.18 34.58 -43.02
N ARG A 9 10.79 34.72 -41.83
CA ARG A 9 10.20 34.38 -40.53
C ARG A 9 9.93 32.88 -40.30
N GLN A 10 10.87 32.30 -39.55
CA GLN A 10 10.55 31.34 -38.49
C GLN A 10 9.23 31.75 -37.82
N GLN A 11 8.19 30.95 -38.03
CA GLN A 11 6.97 31.07 -37.26
C GLN A 11 7.26 30.45 -35.89
N PRO A 12 7.09 31.19 -34.78
CA PRO A 12 7.13 30.57 -33.47
C PRO A 12 5.94 29.61 -33.33
N ALA A 13 6.18 28.46 -32.70
CA ALA A 13 5.12 27.51 -32.35
C ALA A 13 3.96 28.23 -31.64
N PRO A 14 2.70 27.87 -31.92
CA PRO A 14 1.55 28.53 -31.30
C PRO A 14 1.63 28.40 -29.78
N ARG A 15 1.48 29.54 -29.09
CA ARG A 15 1.36 29.60 -27.62
C ARG A 15 0.14 28.77 -27.22
N ALA A 16 0.39 27.63 -26.59
CA ALA A 16 -0.68 26.81 -26.01
C ALA A 16 -1.47 27.64 -24.98
N PRO A 17 -2.82 27.61 -24.99
CA PRO A 17 -3.62 28.29 -23.99
C PRO A 17 -3.35 27.67 -22.62
N GLY A 18 -3.07 28.52 -21.64
CA GLY A 18 -2.77 28.12 -20.26
C GLY A 18 -3.90 27.30 -19.63
N HIS A 19 -3.65 26.00 -19.49
CA HIS A 19 -4.34 25.09 -18.59
C HIS A 19 -3.48 23.85 -18.37
N TRP A 20 -2.38 24.00 -17.62
CA TRP A 20 -1.66 22.87 -17.03
C TRP A 20 -2.50 22.33 -15.87
N CYS A 21 -3.63 21.71 -16.18
CA CYS A 21 -4.39 20.89 -15.24
C CYS A 21 -5.16 19.82 -16.00
N ALA A 22 -4.48 19.10 -16.89
CA ALA A 22 -4.95 17.78 -17.27
C ALA A 22 -4.51 16.82 -16.17
N ARG A 23 -5.40 16.57 -15.21
CA ARG A 23 -5.38 15.32 -14.43
C ARG A 23 -5.19 14.18 -15.44
N PRO A 24 -4.22 13.27 -15.29
CA PRO A 24 -4.11 12.17 -16.22
C PRO A 24 -5.46 11.47 -16.30
N GLU A 25 -5.99 11.37 -17.52
CA GLU A 25 -7.23 10.69 -17.83
C GLU A 25 -7.18 9.30 -17.16
N PRO A 26 -8.20 8.88 -16.40
CA PRO A 26 -8.18 7.56 -15.81
C PRO A 26 -8.11 6.54 -16.96
N LEU A 27 -7.01 5.79 -17.01
CA LEU A 27 -6.78 4.75 -18.01
C LEU A 27 -8.02 3.85 -18.12
N PRO A 28 -8.43 3.46 -19.35
CA PRO A 28 -9.62 2.67 -19.56
C PRO A 28 -9.49 1.34 -18.83
N LEU A 29 -10.37 1.18 -17.84
CA LEU A 29 -10.69 0.01 -17.01
C LEU A 29 -9.88 -1.25 -17.36
N ALA A 30 -8.67 -1.34 -16.81
CA ALA A 30 -8.02 -2.63 -16.64
C ALA A 30 -9.00 -3.53 -15.86
N SER A 31 -9.40 -4.65 -16.47
CA SER A 31 -10.33 -5.62 -15.88
C SER A 31 -10.06 -5.76 -14.37
N SER A 32 -11.08 -5.66 -13.53
CA SER A 32 -10.99 -5.60 -12.06
C SER A 32 -10.01 -6.60 -11.42
N GLY A 33 -9.74 -7.74 -12.06
CA GLY A 33 -8.69 -8.70 -11.67
C GLY A 33 -7.24 -8.17 -11.75
N HIS A 34 -6.87 -7.42 -12.79
CA HIS A 34 -5.51 -6.87 -12.96
C HIS A 34 -5.18 -5.81 -11.89
N VAL A 35 -6.19 -5.03 -11.49
CA VAL A 35 -6.05 -4.01 -10.44
C VAL A 35 -5.83 -4.68 -9.08
N LYS A 36 -6.58 -5.75 -8.78
CA LYS A 36 -6.38 -6.54 -7.56
C LYS A 36 -5.00 -7.20 -7.52
N GLU A 37 -4.56 -7.82 -8.61
CA GLU A 37 -3.25 -8.49 -8.66
C GLU A 37 -2.09 -7.51 -8.42
N LYS A 38 -2.16 -6.32 -9.02
CA LYS A 38 -1.12 -5.28 -8.81
C LYS A 38 -1.13 -4.73 -7.40
N ARG A 39 -2.31 -4.53 -6.79
CA ARG A 39 -2.41 -4.15 -5.38
C ARG A 39 -1.76 -5.20 -4.47
N TRP A 40 -2.04 -6.48 -4.70
CA TRP A 40 -1.44 -7.58 -3.95
C TRP A 40 0.07 -7.71 -4.15
N GLN A 41 0.55 -7.48 -5.36
CA GLN A 41 1.98 -7.42 -5.65
C GLN A 41 2.68 -6.32 -4.83
N ILE A 42 2.08 -5.13 -4.73
CA ILE A 42 2.60 -4.02 -3.92
C ILE A 42 2.59 -4.37 -2.43
N LEU A 43 1.48 -4.92 -1.92
CA LEU A 43 1.37 -5.31 -0.50
C LEU A 43 2.42 -6.37 -0.11
N ARG A 44 2.69 -7.34 -0.98
CA ARG A 44 3.76 -8.34 -0.74
C ARG A 44 5.15 -7.71 -0.64
N GLY A 45 5.49 -6.82 -1.57
CA GLY A 45 6.78 -6.12 -1.52
C GLY A 45 6.88 -5.17 -0.32
N ALA A 46 5.78 -4.51 0.03
CA ALA A 46 5.70 -3.66 1.23
C ALA A 46 5.93 -4.47 2.50
N ARG A 47 5.32 -5.66 2.60
CA ARG A 47 5.51 -6.58 3.73
C ARG A 47 6.97 -6.91 3.94
N GLU A 48 7.69 -7.28 2.88
CA GLU A 48 9.10 -7.62 2.96
C GLU A 48 9.93 -6.44 3.47
N VAL A 49 9.73 -5.24 2.92
CA VAL A 49 10.49 -4.04 3.29
C VAL A 49 10.17 -3.59 4.71
N PHE A 50 8.89 -3.58 5.11
CA PHE A 50 8.51 -3.22 6.48
C PHE A 50 9.03 -4.25 7.49
N LEU A 51 9.03 -5.54 7.14
CA LEU A 51 9.64 -6.59 7.95
C LEU A 51 11.17 -6.63 7.85
N SER A 52 11.84 -5.93 6.93
CA SER A 52 13.30 -5.86 6.95
C SER A 52 13.77 -4.65 7.74
N SER A 53 13.19 -3.49 7.44
CA SER A 53 13.71 -2.16 7.75
C SER A 53 12.84 -1.39 8.76
N GLY A 54 11.69 -1.93 9.16
CA GLY A 54 10.71 -1.23 9.99
C GLY A 54 9.96 -0.14 9.23
N PHE A 55 9.02 0.54 9.90
CA PHE A 55 8.22 1.59 9.27
C PHE A 55 9.05 2.81 8.84
N ASP A 56 9.93 3.31 9.72
CA ASP A 56 10.74 4.50 9.43
C ASP A 56 11.83 4.25 8.40
N GLY A 57 12.47 3.08 8.46
CA GLY A 57 13.52 2.69 7.51
C GLY A 57 12.98 2.33 6.13
N ALA A 58 11.69 2.03 6.01
CA ALA A 58 11.06 1.73 4.74
C ALA A 58 10.81 3.00 3.91
N SER A 59 11.14 2.95 2.62
CA SER A 59 10.83 4.02 1.67
C SER A 59 9.89 3.54 0.57
N MET A 60 9.01 4.42 0.10
CA MET A 60 8.11 4.14 -1.04
C MET A 60 8.88 3.71 -2.30
N GLY A 61 10.10 4.23 -2.49
CA GLY A 61 10.95 3.85 -3.62
C GLY A 61 11.53 2.44 -3.50
N GLU A 62 11.94 2.05 -2.30
CA GLU A 62 12.41 0.69 -2.04
C GLU A 62 11.28 -0.33 -2.18
N ILE A 63 10.09 0.01 -1.68
CA ILE A 63 8.91 -0.85 -1.83
C ILE A 63 8.55 -1.05 -3.31
N ALA A 64 8.57 0.02 -4.11
CA ALA A 64 8.32 -0.10 -5.55
C ALA A 64 9.34 -1.04 -6.22
N ARG A 65 10.62 -0.92 -5.83
CA ARG A 65 11.71 -1.78 -6.34
C ARG A 65 11.49 -3.25 -5.97
N VAL A 66 11.21 -3.54 -4.70
CA VAL A 66 10.99 -4.92 -4.20
C VAL A 66 9.72 -5.52 -4.80
N ALA A 67 8.64 -4.73 -4.90
CA ALA A 67 7.41 -5.16 -5.54
C ALA A 67 7.52 -5.31 -7.07
N GLY A 68 8.60 -4.83 -7.71
CA GLY A 68 8.75 -4.87 -9.17
C GLY A 68 7.74 -3.98 -9.92
N VAL A 69 7.38 -2.84 -9.33
CA VAL A 69 6.46 -1.85 -9.93
C VAL A 69 7.15 -0.50 -10.08
N SER A 70 6.65 0.37 -10.97
CA SER A 70 7.14 1.74 -11.06
C SER A 70 6.66 2.57 -9.86
N LYS A 71 7.40 3.61 -9.47
CA LYS A 71 6.96 4.54 -8.41
C LYS A 71 5.60 5.16 -8.74
N GLY A 72 5.38 5.57 -9.99
CA GLY A 72 4.10 6.12 -10.44
C GLY A 72 2.95 5.11 -10.29
N THR A 73 3.19 3.84 -10.62
CA THR A 73 2.22 2.77 -10.38
C THR A 73 1.92 2.63 -8.90
N LEU A 74 2.93 2.62 -8.02
CA LEU A 74 2.71 2.51 -6.59
C LEU A 74 1.84 3.66 -6.05
N TYR A 75 2.12 4.91 -6.45
CA TYR A 75 1.36 6.09 -6.03
C TYR A 75 -0.08 6.14 -6.56
N VAL A 76 -0.42 5.38 -7.61
CA VAL A 76 -1.81 5.21 -8.07
C VAL A 76 -2.61 4.34 -7.09
N TYR A 77 -1.97 3.38 -6.41
CA TYR A 77 -2.65 2.48 -5.47
C TYR A 77 -2.60 2.95 -4.02
N PHE A 78 -1.54 3.66 -3.65
CA PHE A 78 -1.30 4.13 -2.29
C PHE A 78 -0.63 5.50 -2.34
N ALA A 79 -1.34 6.53 -1.86
CA ALA A 79 -0.85 7.90 -1.90
C ALA A 79 0.31 8.13 -0.91
N SER A 80 0.37 7.36 0.17
CA SER A 80 1.38 7.52 1.22
C SER A 80 1.89 6.20 1.80
N LYS A 81 2.99 6.28 2.55
CA LYS A 81 3.59 5.14 3.26
C LYS A 81 2.66 4.64 4.37
N GLU A 82 1.96 5.57 5.03
CA GLU A 82 0.99 5.33 6.10
C GLU A 82 -0.22 4.58 5.56
N GLU A 83 -0.76 5.00 4.41
CA GLU A 83 -1.90 4.33 3.76
C GLU A 83 -1.54 2.88 3.36
N LEU A 84 -0.36 2.70 2.77
CA LEU A 84 0.16 1.39 2.40
C LEU A 84 0.37 0.50 3.64
N PHE A 85 0.91 1.06 4.72
CA PHE A 85 1.13 0.32 5.96
C PHE A 85 -0.20 -0.07 6.62
N ALA A 86 -1.17 0.85 6.72
CA ALA A 86 -2.49 0.56 7.26
C ALA A 86 -3.20 -0.54 6.46
N ALA A 87 -3.10 -0.50 5.13
CA ALA A 87 -3.65 -1.53 4.26
C ALA A 87 -2.97 -2.90 4.49
N LEU A 88 -1.65 -2.92 4.64
CA LEU A 88 -0.91 -4.14 4.95
C LEU A 88 -1.32 -4.72 6.31
N VAL A 89 -1.34 -3.89 7.36
CA VAL A 89 -1.75 -4.33 8.72
C VAL A 89 -3.16 -4.87 8.71
N THR A 90 -4.09 -4.19 8.03
CA THR A 90 -5.47 -4.67 7.89
C THR A 90 -5.53 -6.06 7.27
N GLU A 91 -4.71 -6.30 6.24
CA GLU A 91 -4.67 -7.58 5.54
C GLU A 91 -4.03 -8.69 6.38
N GLU A 92 -2.95 -8.38 7.11
CA GLU A 92 -2.32 -9.33 8.03
C GLU A 92 -3.27 -9.67 9.20
N CYS A 93 -4.01 -8.69 9.72
CA CYS A 93 -5.04 -8.91 10.75
C CYS A 93 -6.16 -9.83 10.24
N LYS A 94 -6.65 -9.61 9.02
CA LYS A 94 -7.67 -10.48 8.40
C LYS A 94 -7.17 -11.89 8.23
N ARG A 95 -5.98 -12.08 7.64
CA ARG A 95 -5.39 -13.40 7.44
C ARG A 95 -5.18 -14.13 8.78
N THR A 96 -4.72 -13.42 9.80
CA THR A 96 -4.55 -13.98 11.14
C THR A 96 -5.91 -14.35 11.74
N ALA A 97 -6.92 -13.51 11.54
CA ALA A 97 -8.26 -13.77 12.05
C ALA A 97 -8.89 -15.01 11.40
N GLU A 98 -8.80 -15.13 10.08
CA GLU A 98 -9.27 -16.29 9.31
C GLU A 98 -8.54 -17.58 9.74
N ALA A 99 -7.25 -17.51 10.06
CA ALA A 99 -6.47 -18.67 10.47
C ALA A 99 -6.69 -19.07 11.95
N CYS A 100 -7.03 -18.14 12.83
CA CYS A 100 -7.09 -18.38 14.28
C CYS A 100 -8.53 -18.51 14.83
N PHE A 101 -9.51 -17.90 14.18
CA PHE A 101 -10.91 -17.85 14.66
C PHE A 101 -11.85 -18.71 13.79
N ASP A 102 -11.37 -19.85 13.31
CA ASP A 102 -12.23 -20.90 12.78
C ASP A 102 -12.88 -21.65 13.95
N LEU A 103 -13.91 -21.03 14.51
CA LEU A 103 -14.66 -21.54 15.65
C LEU A 103 -15.70 -22.53 15.16
N ASP A 104 -15.61 -23.78 15.62
CA ASP A 104 -16.68 -24.75 15.47
C ASP A 104 -17.89 -24.29 16.32
N PRO A 105 -19.04 -23.96 15.71
CA PRO A 105 -20.22 -23.51 16.44
C PRO A 105 -20.83 -24.58 17.34
N ASP A 106 -20.51 -25.86 17.11
CA ASP A 106 -21.04 -27.00 17.85
C ASP A 106 -20.09 -27.45 18.99
N ALA A 107 -18.89 -26.85 19.09
CA ALA A 107 -17.93 -27.15 20.15
C ALA A 107 -18.33 -26.54 21.50
N ASP A 108 -17.86 -27.16 22.59
CA ASP A 108 -18.00 -26.58 23.93
C ASP A 108 -17.31 -25.21 24.00
N VAL A 109 -18.00 -24.22 24.57
CA VAL A 109 -17.52 -22.82 24.60
C VAL A 109 -16.16 -22.69 25.26
N ARG A 110 -15.88 -23.43 26.35
CA ARG A 110 -14.59 -23.39 27.04
C ARG A 110 -13.51 -24.02 26.17
N GLU A 111 -13.81 -25.16 25.55
CA GLU A 111 -12.87 -25.84 24.65
C GLU A 111 -12.52 -24.99 23.43
N ALA A 112 -13.52 -24.42 22.77
CA ALA A 112 -13.35 -23.52 21.63
C ALA A 112 -12.52 -22.28 21.98
N LEU A 113 -12.85 -21.58 23.07
CA LEU A 113 -12.09 -20.40 23.52
C LEU A 113 -10.64 -20.75 23.90
N THR A 114 -10.42 -21.90 24.53
CA THR A 114 -9.06 -22.35 24.90
C THR A 114 -8.23 -22.68 23.66
N ALA A 115 -8.81 -23.41 22.70
CA ALA A 115 -8.15 -23.78 21.45
C ALA A 115 -7.81 -22.54 20.61
N THR A 116 -8.77 -21.63 20.44
CA THR A 116 -8.57 -20.36 19.74
C THR A 116 -7.54 -19.48 20.43
N GLY A 117 -7.57 -19.39 21.76
CA GLY A 117 -6.57 -18.64 22.53
C GLY A 117 -5.15 -19.17 22.30
N HIS A 118 -4.96 -20.48 22.28
CA HIS A 118 -3.67 -21.10 21.97
C HIS A 118 -3.23 -20.85 20.53
N SER A 119 -4.13 -20.95 19.56
CA SER A 119 -3.84 -20.65 18.14
C SER A 119 -3.45 -19.18 17.94
N TYR A 120 -4.18 -18.25 18.57
CA TYR A 120 -3.89 -16.82 18.52
C TYR A 120 -2.53 -16.50 19.14
N ILE A 121 -2.24 -17.01 20.34
CA ILE A 121 -0.95 -16.79 21.01
C ILE A 121 0.18 -17.40 20.18
N ARG A 122 0.00 -18.59 19.58
CA ARG A 122 1.02 -19.18 18.69
C ARG A 122 1.27 -18.32 17.46
N ALA A 123 0.21 -17.85 16.80
CA ALA A 123 0.32 -16.98 15.63
C ALA A 123 1.01 -15.64 15.98
N MET A 124 0.73 -15.10 17.17
CA MET A 124 1.38 -13.88 17.65
C MET A 124 2.84 -14.09 18.07
N LEU A 125 3.18 -15.25 18.62
CA LEU A 125 4.54 -15.55 19.04
C LEU A 125 5.41 -16.13 17.92
N GLU A 126 4.89 -16.33 16.70
CA GLU A 126 5.72 -16.73 15.56
C GLU A 126 6.75 -15.65 15.23
N PRO A 127 8.06 -15.99 15.13
CA PRO A 127 9.17 -15.03 15.01
C PRO A 127 9.13 -14.08 13.78
N GLY A 128 8.15 -14.20 12.87
CA GLY A 128 8.08 -13.44 11.62
C GLY A 128 7.01 -12.34 11.55
N VAL A 129 5.97 -12.37 12.40
CA VAL A 129 4.82 -11.44 12.27
C VAL A 129 4.80 -10.37 13.36
N ALA A 130 4.95 -10.75 14.64
CA ALA A 130 4.91 -9.78 15.74
C ALA A 130 6.21 -8.98 15.91
N ARG A 131 7.38 -9.61 15.71
CA ARG A 131 8.68 -9.06 16.13
C ARG A 131 9.13 -7.80 15.38
N LYS A 132 8.44 -7.35 14.32
CA LYS A 132 8.84 -6.13 13.58
C LYS A 132 7.71 -5.13 13.31
N ILE A 133 6.45 -5.53 13.36
CA ILE A 133 5.30 -4.60 13.26
C ILE A 133 5.06 -3.91 14.62
N GLU A 134 5.34 -4.57 15.74
CA GLU A 134 5.13 -4.02 17.09
C GLU A 134 6.07 -2.87 17.48
N CYS A 135 7.26 -2.74 16.89
CA CYS A 135 8.29 -1.83 17.43
C CYS A 135 8.10 -0.33 17.16
N HIS A 136 7.08 0.11 16.42
CA HIS A 136 6.79 1.55 16.26
C HIS A 136 5.35 1.96 16.57
N PHE A 137 4.38 1.07 16.35
CA PHE A 137 2.95 1.39 16.52
C PHE A 137 2.57 1.65 17.99
N ALA A 138 3.27 1.04 18.95
CA ALA A 138 3.03 1.26 20.38
C ALA A 138 3.48 2.64 20.89
N LYS A 139 4.37 3.35 20.16
CA LYS A 139 4.78 4.70 20.57
C LYS A 139 3.83 5.79 20.07
N ASP A 140 3.27 5.65 18.88
CA ASP A 140 2.42 6.68 18.29
C ASP A 140 0.94 6.56 18.72
N GLN A 141 0.40 5.35 18.84
CA GLN A 141 -1.03 5.17 19.16
C GLN A 141 -1.41 5.48 20.62
N MET A 142 -0.45 5.44 21.56
CA MET A 142 -0.72 5.84 22.95
C MET A 142 -1.00 7.35 23.04
N SER A 143 -0.38 8.16 22.18
CA SER A 143 -0.63 9.61 22.15
C SER A 143 -1.99 9.97 21.54
N ALA A 144 -2.49 9.16 20.61
CA ALA A 144 -3.80 9.37 20.00
C ALA A 144 -4.96 8.96 20.93
N LEU A 145 -4.75 8.00 21.83
CA LEU A 145 -5.77 7.56 22.79
C LEU A 145 -5.87 8.47 24.03
N GLU A 146 -4.82 9.20 24.40
CA GLU A 146 -4.88 10.25 25.44
C GLU A 146 -5.52 11.57 24.97
N ALA A 147 -5.80 11.73 23.67
CA ALA A 147 -6.46 12.92 23.13
C ALA A 147 -8.00 12.81 23.06
N VAL A 148 -8.56 11.64 23.39
CA VAL A 148 -10.00 11.36 23.33
C VAL A 148 -10.58 10.95 24.69
N TYR A 149 -9.77 10.93 25.76
CA TYR A 149 -10.20 10.82 27.16
C TYR A 149 -9.68 12.01 27.96
#